data_AF-A0A367ISJ4-F1
#
_entry.id   AF-A0A367ISJ4-F1
#
_cell.length_a   1.000
_cell.length_b   1.000
_cell.length_c   1.000
_cell.angle_alpha   90.00
_cell.angle_beta   90.00
_cell.angle_gamma   90.00
#
_symmetry.space_group_name_H-M   'P 1'
#
loop_
_entity.id
_entity.type
_entity.pdbx_description
1 polymer ?
#
loop_
_entity_poly.entity_id
_entity_poly.type
_entity_poly.pdbx_seq_one_letter_code
_entity_poly.pdbx_strand_id
1 'polypeptide(L)' 'KQENAERAQKGQEPLPEDEVNTLFKLPPEPSRLDSMILNAQMHNFTKQLNQFAGPSLTRLYSIQELQK' A
#
# COMPACT_ATOMS: atom_id res chain seq x y z
N LYS A 1 37.94 8.76 14.97
CA LYS A 1 38.53 9.21 16.27
C LYS A 1 40.05 9.40 16.25
N GLN A 2 40.90 8.39 16.01
CA GLN A 2 42.37 8.59 15.93
C GLN A 2 42.80 9.55 14.80
N GLU A 3 42.18 9.42 13.62
CA GLU A 3 42.45 10.33 12.49
C GLU A 3 42.06 11.79 12.79
N ASN A 4 40.97 12.01 13.52
CA ASN A 4 40.53 13.35 13.95
C ASN A 4 41.49 13.96 14.99
N ALA A 5 42.14 13.14 15.82
CA ALA A 5 43.18 13.62 16.74
C ALA A 5 44.45 14.08 16.00
N GLU A 6 44.83 13.39 14.91
CA GLU A 6 45.94 13.81 14.05
C GLU A 6 45.62 15.07 13.24
N ARG A 7 44.37 15.25 12.81
CA ARG A 7 43.92 16.48 12.11
C ARG A 7 43.85 17.69 13.03
N ALA A 8 43.44 17.50 14.29
CA ALA A 8 43.47 18.55 15.32
C ALA A 8 44.90 19.04 15.61
N GLN A 9 45.89 18.15 15.63
CA GLN A 9 47.31 18.51 15.77
C GLN A 9 47.86 19.26 14.54
N LYS A 10 47.28 19.01 13.36
CA LYS A 10 47.63 19.70 12.10
C LYS A 10 46.84 21.00 11.87
N GLY A 11 46.03 21.43 12.84
CA GLY A 11 45.22 22.65 12.76
C GLY A 11 44.08 22.61 11.73
N GLN A 12 43.66 21.41 11.32
CA GLN A 12 42.58 21.20 10.36
C GLN A 12 41.27 20.86 11.09
N GLU A 13 40.14 21.26 10.52
CA GLU A 13 38.83 20.94 11.09
C GLU A 13 38.60 19.41 11.13
N PRO A 14 38.03 18.89 12.24
CA PRO A 14 37.76 17.46 12.39
C PRO A 14 36.76 16.98 11.33
N LEU A 15 36.98 15.79 10.77
CA LEU A 15 36.01 15.18 9.87
C LEU A 15 34.69 14.93 10.61
N PRO A 16 33.53 15.27 10.03
CA PRO A 16 32.23 14.95 10.59
C PRO A 16 32.08 13.42 10.74
N GLU A 17 31.99 12.91 11.97
CA GLU A 17 31.72 11.49 12.23
C GLU A 17 30.23 11.13 12.02
N ASP A 18 29.39 12.11 11.67
CA ASP A 18 27.94 11.99 11.48
C ASP A 18 27.51 11.47 10.10
N GLU A 19 28.45 11.11 9.21
CA GLU A 19 28.11 10.54 7.90
C GLU A 19 27.23 9.28 8.04
N VAL A 20 27.34 8.56 9.17
CA VAL A 20 26.50 7.40 9.52
C VAL A 20 25.01 7.74 9.65
N ASN A 21 24.68 8.96 10.08
CA ASN A 21 23.32 9.47 10.19
C ASN A 21 22.76 9.97 8.86
N THR A 22 23.63 10.24 7.88
CA THR A 22 23.28 10.59 6.50
C THR A 22 23.16 9.39 5.57
N LEU A 23 23.48 8.18 6.05
CA LEU A 23 23.25 6.96 5.28
C LEU A 23 21.76 6.78 4.98
N PHE A 24 21.52 6.29 3.76
CA PHE A 24 20.21 5.99 3.19
C PHE A 24 19.31 5.27 4.20
N LYS A 25 18.31 5.96 4.74
CA LYS A 25 17.23 5.32 5.50
C LYS A 25 16.27 4.71 4.49
N LEU A 26 15.99 3.42 4.59
CA LEU A 26 14.95 2.81 3.79
C LEU A 26 13.64 3.58 4.04
N PRO A 27 12.93 4.05 3.00
CA PRO A 27 11.65 4.69 3.18
C PRO A 27 10.71 3.70 3.89
N PRO A 28 9.89 4.17 4.86
CA PRO A 28 8.93 3.31 5.53
C PRO A 28 8.00 2.69 4.49
N GLU A 29 7.66 1.42 4.69
CA GLU A 29 6.76 0.72 3.77
C GLU A 29 5.41 1.48 3.69
N PRO A 30 4.87 1.70 2.49
CA PRO A 30 3.57 2.34 2.35
C PRO A 30 2.47 1.58 3.10
N SER A 31 1.52 2.32 3.65
CA SER A 31 0.36 1.74 4.33
C SER A 31 -0.44 0.84 3.39
N ARG A 32 -0.73 -0.40 3.82
CA ARG A 32 -1.57 -1.35 3.08
C ARG A 32 -3.07 -1.19 3.35
N LEU A 33 -3.45 -0.33 4.29
CA LEU A 33 -4.83 -0.19 4.76
C LEU A 33 -5.77 0.22 3.61
N ASP A 34 -5.39 1.24 2.84
CA ASP A 34 -6.23 1.76 1.76
C ASP A 34 -6.41 0.73 0.65
N SER A 35 -5.35 -0.01 0.31
CA SER A 35 -5.41 -1.11 -0.65
C SER A 35 -6.33 -2.23 -0.18
N MET A 36 -6.32 -2.55 1.11
CA MET A 36 -7.20 -3.56 1.70
C MET A 36 -8.67 -3.12 1.67
N ILE A 37 -8.95 -1.87 2.05
CA ILE A 37 -10.31 -1.31 2.05
C ILE A 37 -10.86 -1.27 0.63
N LEU A 38 -10.08 -0.79 -0.34
CA LEU A 38 -10.48 -0.71 -1.73
C LEU A 38 -10.82 -2.11 -2.30
N ASN A 39 -10.01 -3.12 -1.99
CA ASN A 39 -10.27 -4.49 -2.42
C ASN A 39 -11.58 -5.03 -1.81
N ALA A 40 -11.80 -4.81 -0.52
CA ALA A 40 -13.05 -5.20 0.14
C ALA A 40 -14.27 -4.51 -0.49
N GLN A 41 -14.16 -3.25 -0.88
CA GLN A 41 -15.22 -2.53 -1.58
C GLN A 41 -15.51 -3.14 -2.97
N MET A 42 -14.48 -3.41 -3.78
CA MET A 42 -14.64 -4.07 -5.08
C MET A 42 -15.28 -5.46 -4.97
N HIS A 43 -14.85 -6.24 -3.97
CA HIS A 43 -15.42 -7.55 -3.69
C HIS A 43 -16.92 -7.47 -3.37
N ASN A 44 -17.29 -6.55 -2.48
CA ASN A 44 -18.69 -6.34 -2.12
C ASN A 44 -19.54 -5.87 -3.31
N PHE A 45 -19.01 -4.99 -4.16
CA PHE A 45 -19.71 -4.53 -5.35
C PHE A 45 -20.00 -5.69 -6.31
N THR A 46 -18.99 -6.53 -6.58
CA THR A 46 -19.15 -7.72 -7.43
C THR A 46 -20.17 -8.69 -6.85
N LYS A 47 -20.16 -8.90 -5.53
CA LYS A 47 -21.14 -9.75 -4.84
C LYS A 47 -22.56 -9.20 -4.98
N GLN A 48 -22.76 -7.90 -4.80
CA GLN A 48 -24.07 -7.25 -4.95
C GLN A 48 -24.60 -7.36 -6.39
N LEU A 49 -23.75 -7.13 -7.38
CA LEU A 49 -24.11 -7.32 -8.79
C LEU A 49 -24.60 -8.74 -9.07
N ASN A 50 -23.88 -9.76 -8.58
CA ASN A 50 -24.27 -11.15 -8.76
C ASN A 50 -25.59 -11.49 -8.05
N GLN A 51 -25.79 -10.99 -6.83
CA GLN A 51 -27.03 -11.16 -6.08
C GLN A 51 -28.23 -10.48 -6.75
N PHE A 52 -28.01 -9.38 -7.47
CA PHE A 52 -29.07 -8.71 -8.22
C PHE A 52 -29.36 -9.43 -9.54
N ALA A 53 -28.32 -9.78 -10.32
CA ALA A 53 -28.47 -10.36 -11.64
C ALA A 53 -29.08 -11.77 -11.62
N GLY A 54 -28.66 -12.64 -10.69
CA GLY A 54 -29.12 -14.03 -10.63
C GLY A 54 -30.65 -14.17 -10.51
N PRO A 55 -31.29 -13.61 -9.47
CA PRO A 55 -32.74 -13.66 -9.30
C PRO A 55 -33.51 -12.89 -10.38
N SER A 56 -32.88 -11.92 -11.05
CA SER A 56 -33.53 -11.18 -12.14
C SER A 56 -33.72 -12.06 -13.38
N LEU A 57 -32.73 -12.89 -13.71
CA LEU A 57 -32.85 -13.88 -14.79
C LEU A 57 -33.90 -14.94 -14.46
N THR A 58 -33.91 -15.47 -13.23
CA THR A 58 -34.93 -16.44 -12.80
C THR A 58 -36.34 -15.86 -12.95
N ARG A 59 -36.56 -14.62 -12.48
CA ARG A 59 -37.85 -13.94 -12.61
C ARG A 59 -38.27 -13.78 -14.07
N LEU A 60 -37.35 -13.39 -14.96
CA LEU A 60 -37.63 -13.23 -16.39
C LEU A 60 -38.14 -14.53 -17.01
N TYR A 61 -37.43 -15.64 -16.81
CA TYR A 61 -37.83 -16.94 -17.37
C TYR A 61 -39.12 -17.48 -16.74
N SER A 62 -39.32 -17.30 -15.43
CA SER A 62 -40.57 -17.67 -14.77
C SER A 62 -41.78 -16.93 -15.35
N ILE A 63 -41.65 -15.64 -15.68
CA ILE A 63 -42.71 -14.86 -16.31
C ILE A 63 -42.94 -15.32 -17.76
N GLN A 64 -41.87 -15.62 -18.51
CA GLN A 64 -41.99 -16.11 -19.90
C GLN A 64 -42.74 -17.45 -19.98
N GLU A 65 -42.46 -18.38 -19.07
CA GLU A 65 -43.17 -19.67 -19.03
C GLU A 65 -44.63 -19.52 -18.55
N LEU A 66 -44.93 -18.55 -17.70
CA LEU A 66 -46.30 -18.23 -17.30
C LEU A 66 -47.12 -17.53 -18.40
N GLN A 67 -46.47 -16.89 -19.37
CA GLN A 67 -47.12 -16.19 -20.49
C GLN A 67 -47.37 -17.07 -21.72
N LYS A 68 -46.76 -18.25 -21.80
CA LYS A 68 -47.04 -19.25 -22.84
C LYS A 68 -48.31 -20.03 -22.51
#